data_AF-A0A938LY61-F1
#
_entry.id   AF-A0A938LY61-F1
#
_cell.length_a   1.000
_cell.length_b   1.000
_cell.length_c   1.000
_cell.angle_alpha   90.00
_cell.angle_beta   90.00
_cell.angle_gamma   90.00
#
_symmetry.space_group_name_H-M   'P 1'
#
loop_
_entity.id
_entity.type
_entity.pdbx_description
1 polymer ?
#
loop_
_entity_poly.entity_id
_entity_poly.type
_entity_poly.pdbx_seq_one_letter_code
_entity_poly.pdbx_strand_id
1 'polypeptide(L)'
;MTWSQTAQSSDGASTRHLGQYLMHVGQEQYNRGSYDQAVKTFRMAQEHKDSLDPIEQRKLQSLQEKAVSAAAEQKRVAEASPSQTGPVSASPPTSSGAGDTTGAPGQSLSALAYRYYQSVVAYTAGDLETAQAGFTRVLEDESLPTLMAETIRGYLAEIEAKQSGGTSVVPARASTETAPAVGVTALANTPAVSGAPVATDTNAPAAVAAPLPASEVERIAELYYRSLELYGEGELLAARQGFVEVARSGLFQAPEGRRPEDYVIAIDRRLAATQQAQAPVPPGPAVTPPIPVTPPPVRPAEVAPLAEGQTAPEQGGSIEAINRRRNIIRSHTEAVVNDALAQAQTSVAQGQFDAAMDRLAEAQRVVEEAQFYLGEELYRQHTQRLNQMTEKVQEARAERDRQLVEKRRQDAAVAQNELRVQA
;
A
#
# COMPACT_ATOMS: atom_id res chain seq x y z
N MET A 1 19.01 3.06 -42.11
CA MET A 1 19.64 2.80 -40.80
C MET A 1 18.91 3.62 -39.75
N THR A 2 17.84 3.09 -39.14
CA THR A 2 17.13 3.71 -38.00
C THR A 2 16.36 2.61 -37.24
N TRP A 3 17.08 1.82 -36.44
CA TRP A 3 16.50 0.87 -35.49
C TRP A 3 17.33 0.93 -34.20
N SER A 4 17.12 1.94 -33.35
CA SER A 4 17.80 2.00 -32.03
C SER A 4 17.03 2.74 -30.93
N GLN A 5 15.74 3.05 -31.07
CA GLN A 5 15.04 3.93 -30.10
C GLN A 5 14.16 3.21 -29.08
N THR A 6 13.86 1.91 -29.27
CA THR A 6 12.95 1.15 -28.39
C THR A 6 13.63 0.38 -27.26
N ALA A 7 14.95 0.17 -27.30
CA ALA A 7 15.67 -0.46 -26.18
C ALA A 7 15.93 0.52 -25.02
N GLN A 8 15.99 1.83 -25.30
CA GLN A 8 16.44 2.83 -24.34
C GLN A 8 15.36 3.26 -23.33
N SER A 9 14.09 2.94 -23.57
CA SER A 9 12.99 3.29 -22.66
C SER A 9 12.82 2.31 -21.49
N SER A 10 13.23 1.05 -21.66
CA SER A 10 13.14 0.02 -20.60
C SER A 10 14.14 0.30 -19.48
N ASP A 11 15.39 0.62 -19.84
CA ASP A 11 16.47 0.86 -18.86
C ASP A 11 16.22 2.11 -17.99
N GLY A 12 15.51 3.11 -18.54
CA GLY A 12 15.13 4.31 -17.81
C GLY A 12 14.14 4.05 -16.66
N ALA A 13 13.20 3.13 -16.85
CA ALA A 13 12.22 2.79 -15.82
C ALA A 13 12.86 2.01 -14.66
N SER A 14 13.74 1.07 -14.96
CA SER A 14 14.46 0.28 -13.96
C SER A 14 15.42 1.14 -13.12
N THR A 15 16.16 2.04 -13.76
CA THR A 15 17.08 2.96 -13.04
C THR A 15 16.33 3.94 -12.15
N ARG A 16 15.14 4.43 -12.58
CA ARG A 16 14.27 5.25 -11.74
C ARG A 16 13.80 4.49 -10.49
N HIS A 17 13.29 3.27 -10.64
CA HIS A 17 12.87 2.46 -9.50
C HIS A 17 14.01 2.17 -8.53
N LEU A 18 15.22 1.94 -9.05
CA LEU A 18 16.40 1.75 -8.20
C LEU A 18 16.73 3.00 -7.38
N GLY A 19 16.69 4.19 -8.01
CA GLY A 19 16.86 5.47 -7.32
C GLY A 19 15.80 5.71 -6.23
N GLN A 20 14.53 5.44 -6.54
CA GLN A 20 13.42 5.54 -5.58
C GLN A 20 13.57 4.57 -4.40
N TYR A 21 13.97 3.33 -4.67
CA TYR A 21 14.24 2.32 -3.65
C TYR A 21 15.39 2.75 -2.72
N LEU A 22 16.51 3.21 -3.27
CA LEU A 22 17.65 3.69 -2.48
C LEU A 22 17.27 4.91 -1.62
N MET A 23 16.45 5.82 -2.14
CA MET A 23 15.90 6.93 -1.33
C MET A 23 15.08 6.43 -0.14
N HIS A 24 14.26 5.40 -0.33
CA HIS A 24 13.46 4.81 0.75
C HIS A 24 14.34 4.13 1.80
N VAL A 25 15.31 3.31 1.38
CA VAL A 25 16.25 2.63 2.30
C VAL A 25 17.10 3.64 3.08
N GLY A 26 17.59 4.70 2.41
CA GLY A 26 18.35 5.77 3.08
C GLY A 26 17.50 6.50 4.13
N GLN A 27 16.22 6.73 3.85
CA GLN A 27 15.29 7.33 4.81
C GLN A 27 15.08 6.43 6.04
N GLU A 28 14.89 5.13 5.84
CA GLU A 28 14.77 4.16 6.94
C GLU A 28 16.03 4.14 7.82
N GLN A 29 17.23 4.14 7.21
CA GLN A 29 18.49 4.21 7.94
C GLN A 29 18.62 5.53 8.73
N TYR A 30 18.21 6.65 8.14
CA TYR A 30 18.19 7.94 8.83
C TYR A 30 17.26 7.92 10.04
N ASN A 31 16.05 7.38 9.88
CA ASN A 31 15.06 7.28 10.96
C ASN A 31 15.56 6.39 12.11
N ARG A 32 16.38 5.37 11.82
CA ARG A 32 17.01 4.49 12.83
C ARG A 32 18.25 5.11 13.50
N GLY A 33 18.58 6.37 13.21
CA GLY A 33 19.77 7.04 13.75
C GLY A 33 21.10 6.55 13.13
N SER A 34 21.04 5.76 12.06
CA SER A 34 22.23 5.27 11.34
C SER A 34 22.67 6.28 10.28
N TYR A 35 23.00 7.50 10.70
CA TYR A 35 23.19 8.65 9.79
C TYR A 35 24.32 8.45 8.78
N ASP A 36 25.45 7.85 9.18
CA ASP A 36 26.55 7.56 8.25
C ASP A 36 26.16 6.58 7.14
N GLN A 37 25.30 5.60 7.44
CA GLN A 37 24.80 4.65 6.44
C GLN A 37 23.79 5.34 5.52
N ALA A 38 22.89 6.15 6.09
CA ALA A 38 21.92 6.93 5.33
C ALA A 38 22.63 7.84 4.30
N VAL A 39 23.70 8.52 4.68
CA VAL A 39 24.50 9.37 3.77
C VAL A 39 25.06 8.55 2.60
N LYS A 40 25.59 7.35 2.86
CA LYS A 40 26.10 6.46 1.80
C LYS A 40 24.98 6.01 0.86
N THR A 41 23.83 5.62 1.40
CA THR A 41 22.69 5.17 0.61
C THR A 41 22.12 6.29 -0.25
N PHE A 42 21.98 7.50 0.30
CA PHE A 42 21.57 8.65 -0.50
C PHE A 42 22.60 9.04 -1.56
N ARG A 43 23.90 8.80 -1.32
CA ARG A 43 24.93 8.99 -2.35
C ARG A 43 24.76 7.99 -3.50
N MET A 44 24.44 6.72 -3.22
CA MET A 44 24.11 5.75 -4.28
C MET A 44 22.86 6.19 -5.06
N ALA A 45 21.82 6.68 -4.38
CA ALA A 45 20.64 7.22 -5.05
C ALA A 45 20.99 8.42 -5.97
N GLN A 46 22.02 9.20 -5.64
CA GLN A 46 22.49 10.33 -6.46
C GLN A 46 23.01 9.88 -7.83
N GLU A 47 23.57 8.68 -7.94
CA GLU A 47 24.04 8.12 -9.21
C GLU A 47 22.88 7.89 -10.19
N HIS A 48 21.64 7.80 -9.68
CA HIS A 48 20.41 7.64 -10.46
C HIS A 48 19.61 8.94 -10.58
N LYS A 49 20.18 10.10 -10.21
CA LYS A 49 19.47 11.38 -10.20
C LYS A 49 18.82 11.72 -11.53
N ASP A 50 19.50 11.46 -12.64
CA ASP A 50 19.02 11.82 -13.98
C ASP A 50 17.78 11.02 -14.41
N SER A 51 17.55 9.86 -13.79
CA SER A 51 16.34 9.03 -13.99
C SER A 51 15.17 9.43 -13.09
N LEU A 52 15.43 10.21 -12.02
CA LEU A 52 14.43 10.65 -11.05
C LEU A 52 13.68 11.90 -11.54
N ASP A 53 12.41 12.03 -11.13
CA ASP A 53 11.63 13.23 -11.44
C ASP A 53 12.16 14.45 -10.66
N PRO A 54 11.98 15.70 -11.15
CA PRO A 54 12.53 16.90 -10.49
C PRO A 54 12.12 17.05 -9.01
N ILE A 55 10.92 16.59 -8.66
CA ILE A 55 10.42 16.59 -7.27
C ILE A 55 11.23 15.61 -6.42
N GLU A 56 11.49 14.42 -6.95
CA GLU A 56 12.28 13.37 -6.28
C GLU A 56 13.74 13.78 -6.13
N GLN A 57 14.32 14.43 -7.15
CA GLN A 57 15.67 14.98 -7.08
C GLN A 57 15.82 16.00 -5.95
N ARG A 58 14.85 16.93 -5.81
CA ARG A 58 14.83 17.89 -4.69
C ARG A 58 14.70 17.19 -3.34
N LYS A 59 13.84 16.16 -3.28
CA LYS A 59 13.68 15.34 -2.07
C LYS A 59 15.01 14.65 -1.71
N LEU A 60 15.69 14.01 -2.67
CA LEU A 60 16.98 13.36 -2.46
C LEU A 60 18.04 14.33 -1.91
N GLN A 61 18.14 15.54 -2.49
CA GLN A 61 19.06 16.57 -2.00
C GLN A 61 18.75 16.97 -0.55
N SER A 62 17.47 17.22 -0.23
CA SER A 62 17.05 17.55 1.15
C SER A 62 17.39 16.44 2.13
N LEU A 63 17.23 15.17 1.73
CA LEU A 63 17.56 14.03 2.58
C LEU A 63 19.06 13.86 2.79
N GLN A 64 19.88 14.09 1.76
CA GLN A 64 21.34 14.09 1.89
C GLN A 64 21.82 15.17 2.87
N GLU A 65 21.33 16.40 2.74
CA GLU A 65 21.70 17.51 3.62
C GLU A 65 21.35 17.21 5.08
N LYS A 66 20.12 16.71 5.33
CA LYS A 66 19.68 16.30 6.67
C LYS A 66 20.57 15.19 7.24
N ALA A 67 20.86 14.15 6.45
CA ALA A 67 21.69 13.04 6.88
C ALA A 67 23.13 13.47 7.22
N VAL A 68 23.74 14.34 6.39
CA VAL A 68 25.08 14.87 6.65
C VAL A 68 25.10 15.75 7.90
N SER A 69 24.09 16.60 8.10
CA SER A 69 23.98 17.44 9.28
C SER A 69 23.84 16.60 10.56
N ALA A 70 22.96 15.59 10.54
CA ALA A 70 22.76 14.69 11.68
C ALA A 70 24.01 13.87 12.01
N ALA A 71 24.71 13.36 11.00
CA ALA A 71 25.99 12.65 11.19
C ALA A 71 27.07 13.56 11.81
N ALA A 72 27.16 14.81 11.34
CA ALA A 72 28.10 15.78 11.89
C ALA A 72 27.78 16.15 13.34
N GLU A 73 26.51 16.29 13.69
CA GLU A 73 26.06 16.53 15.06
C GLU A 73 26.37 15.35 15.98
N GLN A 74 26.07 14.12 15.55
CA GLN A 74 26.40 12.91 16.31
C GLN A 74 27.90 12.82 16.59
N LYS A 75 28.73 13.14 15.61
CA LYS A 75 30.19 13.18 15.78
C LYS A 75 30.62 14.26 16.79
N ARG A 76 30.03 15.45 16.74
CA ARG A 76 30.29 16.51 17.73
C ARG A 76 29.91 16.10 19.14
N VAL A 77 28.76 15.44 19.33
CA VAL A 77 28.32 14.96 20.65
C VAL A 77 29.27 13.87 21.19
N ALA A 78 29.74 12.99 20.31
CA ALA A 78 30.72 11.96 20.67
C ALA A 78 32.08 12.58 21.08
N GLU A 79 32.55 13.60 20.37
CA GLU A 79 33.80 14.31 20.69
C GLU A 79 33.66 15.23 21.93
N ALA A 80 32.50 15.86 22.12
CA ALA A 80 32.19 16.71 23.27
C ALA A 80 31.87 15.94 24.55
N SER A 81 31.83 14.60 24.48
CA SER A 81 31.77 13.71 25.65
C SER A 81 33.14 13.08 25.90
N PRO A 82 34.21 13.83 26.24
CA PRO A 82 35.46 13.23 26.64
C PRO A 82 35.26 12.58 28.02
N SER A 83 35.19 11.26 28.03
CA SER A 83 35.86 10.42 29.03
C SER A 83 35.80 10.92 30.48
N GLN A 84 34.72 10.61 31.20
CA GLN A 84 34.87 10.14 32.58
C GLN A 84 35.31 8.66 32.55
N THR A 85 36.49 8.39 31.99
CA THR A 85 37.22 7.14 32.24
C THR A 85 38.39 7.50 33.15
N GLY A 86 38.12 7.45 34.45
CA GLY A 86 39.18 7.48 35.45
C GLY A 86 40.13 6.28 35.27
N PRO A 87 41.42 6.43 35.61
CA PRO A 87 42.40 5.37 35.47
C PRO A 87 42.23 4.37 36.62
N VAL A 88 41.44 3.31 36.41
CA VAL A 88 41.55 2.11 37.25
C VAL A 88 42.59 1.19 36.63
N SER A 89 43.78 1.30 37.23
CA SER A 89 44.89 0.37 37.10
C SER A 89 44.46 -1.03 37.54
N ALA A 90 44.36 -1.98 36.60
CA ALA A 90 44.37 -3.41 36.89
C ALA A 90 45.01 -4.17 35.72
N SER A 91 45.91 -5.06 36.09
CA SER A 91 46.84 -5.87 35.30
C SER A 91 46.24 -6.65 34.11
N PRO A 92 47.07 -7.07 33.14
CA PRO A 92 46.61 -7.76 31.94
C PRO A 92 46.38 -9.25 32.20
N PRO A 93 45.30 -9.86 31.69
CA PRO A 93 45.31 -11.26 31.35
C PRO A 93 45.72 -11.42 29.88
N THR A 94 46.80 -12.16 29.69
CA THR A 94 47.08 -12.90 28.46
C THR A 94 45.89 -13.80 28.12
N SER A 95 45.26 -13.60 26.95
CA SER A 95 44.45 -14.65 26.31
C SER A 95 44.64 -14.60 24.79
N SER A 96 45.63 -15.38 24.36
CA SER A 96 45.55 -16.11 23.10
C SER A 96 44.37 -17.09 23.23
N GLY A 97 43.34 -16.94 22.42
CA GLY A 97 42.16 -17.80 22.44
C GLY A 97 41.30 -17.54 21.21
N ALA A 98 41.41 -18.45 20.25
CA ALA A 98 40.62 -18.49 19.04
C ALA A 98 39.13 -18.71 19.34
N GLY A 99 38.27 -18.11 18.52
CA GLY A 99 36.87 -18.50 18.33
C GLY A 99 35.89 -17.96 19.36
N ASP A 100 35.27 -16.82 19.07
CA ASP A 100 33.88 -16.60 19.48
C ASP A 100 33.19 -15.58 18.56
N THR A 101 32.52 -16.12 17.53
CA THR A 101 31.62 -15.37 16.65
C THR A 101 30.28 -15.18 17.35
N THR A 102 30.23 -14.28 18.32
CA THR A 102 28.97 -13.80 18.90
C THR A 102 28.80 -12.32 18.55
N GLY A 103 28.69 -12.06 17.24
CA GLY A 103 28.34 -10.76 16.71
C GLY A 103 26.88 -10.45 17.03
N ALA A 104 26.59 -9.24 17.49
CA ALA A 104 25.23 -8.79 17.74
C ALA A 104 24.32 -9.10 16.52
N PRO A 105 23.13 -9.69 16.73
CA PRO A 105 22.29 -10.25 15.66
C PRO A 105 21.85 -9.25 14.58
N GLY A 106 22.02 -7.94 14.81
CA GLY A 106 21.72 -6.91 13.81
C GLY A 106 22.79 -6.72 12.72
N GLN A 107 24.05 -7.10 12.96
CA GLN A 107 25.12 -6.89 11.97
C GLN A 107 25.09 -7.94 10.84
N SER A 108 24.79 -9.20 11.17
CA SER A 108 24.65 -10.29 10.18
C SER A 108 23.51 -10.00 9.20
N LEU A 109 22.34 -9.58 9.70
CA LEU A 109 21.18 -9.23 8.87
C LEU A 109 21.47 -8.07 7.91
N SER A 110 22.22 -7.06 8.35
CA SER A 110 22.60 -5.93 7.48
C SER A 110 23.56 -6.36 6.36
N ALA A 111 24.50 -7.25 6.65
CA ALA A 111 25.43 -7.79 5.66
C ALA A 111 24.72 -8.72 4.67
N LEU A 112 23.74 -9.49 5.14
CA LEU A 112 22.89 -10.37 4.34
C LEU A 112 22.03 -9.55 3.36
N ALA A 113 21.35 -8.52 3.85
CA ALA A 113 20.54 -7.61 3.03
C ALA A 113 21.38 -6.91 1.96
N TYR A 114 22.60 -6.47 2.32
CA TYR A 114 23.52 -5.84 1.37
C TYR A 114 23.96 -6.81 0.26
N ARG A 115 24.31 -8.06 0.60
CA ARG A 115 24.66 -9.09 -0.40
C ARG A 115 23.49 -9.43 -1.31
N TYR A 116 22.28 -9.57 -0.75
CA TYR A 116 21.09 -9.81 -1.56
C TYR A 116 20.89 -8.69 -2.58
N TYR A 117 20.97 -7.43 -2.13
CA TYR A 117 20.82 -6.29 -3.02
C TYR A 117 21.88 -6.23 -4.12
N GLN A 118 23.16 -6.45 -3.79
CA GLN A 118 24.23 -6.52 -4.79
C GLN A 118 24.00 -7.63 -5.82
N SER A 119 23.45 -8.77 -5.39
CA SER A 119 23.14 -9.90 -6.27
C SER A 119 22.00 -9.56 -7.23
N VAL A 120 20.97 -8.85 -6.77
CA VAL A 120 19.87 -8.34 -7.61
C VAL A 120 20.40 -7.32 -8.63
N VAL A 121 21.28 -6.40 -8.21
CA VAL A 121 21.90 -5.43 -9.12
C VAL A 121 22.70 -6.15 -10.21
N ALA A 122 23.56 -7.11 -9.83
CA ALA A 122 24.31 -7.93 -10.79
C ALA A 122 23.39 -8.69 -11.75
N TYR A 123 22.29 -9.26 -11.24
CA TYR A 123 21.30 -9.97 -12.06
C TYR A 123 20.69 -9.05 -13.13
N THR A 124 20.27 -7.84 -12.72
CA THR A 124 19.69 -6.86 -13.65
C THR A 124 20.71 -6.30 -14.63
N ALA A 125 21.99 -6.25 -14.27
CA ALA A 125 23.08 -5.84 -15.15
C ALA A 125 23.49 -6.93 -16.16
N GLY A 126 22.90 -8.14 -16.07
CA GLY A 126 23.27 -9.29 -16.90
C GLY A 126 24.56 -9.99 -16.47
N ASP A 127 25.17 -9.58 -15.34
CA ASP A 127 26.28 -10.29 -14.72
C ASP A 127 25.75 -11.47 -13.91
N LEU A 128 25.37 -12.52 -14.65
CA LEU A 128 24.72 -13.70 -14.11
C LEU A 128 25.63 -14.49 -13.16
N GLU A 129 26.95 -14.46 -13.37
CA GLU A 129 27.93 -15.17 -12.54
C GLU A 129 28.04 -14.52 -11.15
N THR A 130 28.20 -13.19 -11.11
CA THR A 130 28.23 -12.44 -9.84
C THR A 130 26.89 -12.53 -9.11
N ALA A 131 25.77 -12.46 -9.84
CA ALA A 131 24.44 -12.61 -9.27
C ALA A 131 24.24 -13.98 -8.62
N GLN A 132 24.61 -15.05 -9.34
CA GLN A 132 24.48 -16.43 -8.86
C GLN A 132 25.31 -16.64 -7.59
N ALA A 133 26.59 -16.25 -7.60
CA ALA A 133 27.47 -16.40 -6.46
C ALA A 133 26.98 -15.63 -5.23
N GLY A 134 26.45 -14.43 -5.42
CA GLY A 134 25.89 -13.62 -4.35
C GLY A 134 24.60 -14.23 -3.77
N PHE A 135 23.68 -14.68 -4.61
CA PHE A 135 22.44 -15.34 -4.20
C PHE A 135 22.68 -16.66 -3.47
N THR A 136 23.64 -17.48 -3.92
CA THR A 136 24.02 -18.71 -3.22
C THR A 136 24.55 -18.42 -1.82
N ARG A 137 25.42 -17.43 -1.67
CA ARG A 137 25.94 -17.03 -0.34
C ARG A 137 24.87 -16.48 0.59
N VAL A 138 23.83 -15.84 0.04
CA VAL A 138 22.69 -15.38 0.83
C VAL A 138 21.90 -16.60 1.30
N LEU A 139 21.63 -17.58 0.43
CA LEU A 139 20.94 -18.84 0.77
C LEU A 139 21.66 -19.74 1.77
N GLU A 140 22.99 -19.65 1.85
CA GLU A 140 23.79 -20.37 2.85
C GLU A 140 23.56 -19.86 4.30
N ASP A 141 22.96 -18.68 4.45
CA ASP A 141 22.62 -18.13 5.77
C ASP A 141 21.28 -18.69 6.26
N GLU A 142 21.32 -19.53 7.31
CA GLU A 142 20.14 -20.17 7.91
C GLU A 142 19.14 -19.18 8.51
N SER A 143 19.53 -17.91 8.70
CA SER A 143 18.66 -16.87 9.25
C SER A 143 17.73 -16.19 8.22
N LEU A 144 17.75 -16.65 6.97
CA LEU A 144 16.88 -16.11 5.93
C LEU A 144 15.39 -16.39 6.18
N PRO A 145 14.53 -15.37 6.06
CA PRO A 145 13.09 -15.58 5.98
C PRO A 145 12.74 -16.51 4.81
N THR A 146 11.85 -17.49 5.04
CA THR A 146 11.45 -18.51 4.05
C THR A 146 11.04 -17.90 2.70
N LEU A 147 10.29 -16.81 2.73
CA LEU A 147 9.82 -16.11 1.53
C LEU A 147 10.97 -15.54 0.68
N MET A 148 12.02 -15.05 1.34
CA MET A 148 13.20 -14.50 0.67
C MET A 148 14.03 -15.62 0.04
N ALA A 149 14.16 -16.75 0.72
CA ALA A 149 14.82 -17.94 0.18
C ALA A 149 14.11 -18.46 -1.08
N GLU A 150 12.77 -18.50 -1.09
CA GLU A 150 11.98 -18.88 -2.29
C GLU A 150 12.21 -17.91 -3.45
N THR A 151 12.22 -16.61 -3.17
CA THR A 151 12.48 -15.59 -4.20
C THR A 151 13.88 -15.75 -4.81
N ILE A 152 14.89 -15.98 -3.97
CA ILE A 152 16.28 -16.19 -4.42
C ILE A 152 16.40 -17.47 -5.26
N ARG A 153 15.72 -18.55 -4.87
CA ARG A 153 15.66 -19.78 -5.68
C ARG A 153 15.05 -19.53 -7.07
N GLY A 154 14.04 -18.67 -7.15
CA GLY A 154 13.47 -18.21 -8.43
C GLY A 154 14.53 -17.53 -9.32
N TYR A 155 15.26 -16.55 -8.78
CA TYR A 155 16.32 -15.87 -9.52
C TYR A 155 17.43 -16.83 -9.99
N LEU A 156 17.84 -17.77 -9.14
CA LEU A 156 18.86 -18.77 -9.49
C LEU A 156 18.40 -19.68 -10.63
N ALA A 157 17.13 -20.12 -10.63
CA ALA A 157 16.58 -20.93 -11.73
C ALA A 157 16.52 -20.15 -13.06
N GLU A 158 16.16 -18.86 -13.01
CA GLU A 158 16.19 -17.98 -14.19
C GLU A 158 17.62 -17.76 -14.72
N ILE A 159 18.60 -17.61 -13.82
CA ILE A 159 20.02 -17.50 -14.17
C ILE A 159 20.49 -18.78 -14.88
N GLU A 160 20.17 -19.95 -14.33
CA GLU A 160 20.55 -21.24 -14.92
C GLU A 160 19.91 -21.44 -16.31
N ALA A 161 18.63 -21.04 -16.48
CA ALA A 161 17.95 -21.07 -17.77
C ALA A 161 18.61 -20.13 -18.81
N LYS A 162 19.09 -18.96 -18.38
CA LYS A 162 19.82 -18.01 -19.24
C LYS A 162 21.23 -18.50 -19.60
N GLN A 163 21.95 -19.08 -18.64
CA GLN A 163 23.31 -19.60 -18.83
C GLN A 163 23.34 -20.89 -19.68
N SER A 164 22.33 -21.74 -19.56
CA SER A 164 22.14 -22.91 -20.44
C SER A 164 21.76 -22.53 -21.87
N GLY A 165 21.70 -21.23 -22.17
CA GLY A 165 21.68 -20.69 -23.52
C GLY A 165 20.46 -21.15 -24.30
N GLY A 166 19.26 -21.13 -23.68
CA GLY A 166 17.99 -21.33 -24.37
C GLY A 166 17.93 -22.56 -25.29
N THR A 167 18.81 -23.54 -25.08
CA THR A 167 18.72 -24.81 -25.80
C THR A 167 17.71 -25.60 -25.01
N SER A 168 16.44 -25.30 -25.26
CA SER A 168 15.34 -26.20 -24.93
C SER A 168 15.71 -27.54 -25.55
N VAL A 169 16.35 -28.41 -24.76
CA VAL A 169 16.50 -29.81 -25.09
C VAL A 169 15.09 -30.36 -24.97
N VAL A 170 14.34 -30.19 -26.06
CA VAL A 170 13.20 -31.04 -26.36
C VAL A 170 13.73 -32.47 -26.25
N PRO A 171 13.22 -33.31 -25.32
CA PRO A 171 13.63 -34.69 -25.28
C PRO A 171 13.30 -35.33 -26.63
N ALA A 172 14.32 -35.91 -27.24
CA ALA A 172 14.25 -36.54 -28.54
C ALA A 172 13.11 -37.57 -28.62
N ARG A 173 12.37 -37.45 -29.72
CA ARG A 173 11.33 -38.34 -30.25
C ARG A 173 11.70 -39.83 -30.21
N ALA A 174 10.67 -40.65 -30.01
CA ALA A 174 10.49 -41.87 -30.81
C ALA A 174 9.53 -41.58 -31.98
N SER A 175 9.94 -42.01 -33.18
CA SER A 175 9.29 -42.01 -34.50
C SER A 175 7.87 -42.63 -34.49
N THR A 176 6.96 -42.49 -35.46
CA THR A 176 6.94 -42.27 -36.92
C THR A 176 5.73 -41.33 -37.26
N GLU A 177 5.55 -40.66 -38.40
CA GLU A 177 5.31 -41.19 -39.76
C GLU A 177 4.96 -40.01 -40.72
N THR A 178 5.60 -40.02 -41.89
CA THR A 178 5.35 -39.38 -43.22
C THR A 178 4.66 -38.01 -43.44
N ALA A 179 5.35 -37.21 -44.27
CA ALA A 179 4.95 -36.01 -45.04
C ALA A 179 4.18 -36.38 -46.35
N PRO A 180 3.95 -35.50 -47.37
CA PRO A 180 4.11 -34.03 -47.54
C PRO A 180 2.78 -33.35 -48.08
N ALA A 181 2.61 -32.07 -48.43
CA ALA A 181 3.37 -31.18 -49.30
C ALA A 181 2.68 -29.78 -49.46
N VAL A 182 3.45 -28.76 -49.86
CA VAL A 182 3.09 -27.54 -50.64
C VAL A 182 2.12 -26.54 -49.95
N GLY A 183 2.38 -25.24 -49.79
CA GLY A 183 2.96 -24.29 -50.73
C GLY A 183 3.08 -22.86 -50.17
N VAL A 184 3.65 -22.01 -51.03
CA VAL A 184 4.22 -20.68 -50.81
C VAL A 184 3.15 -19.59 -50.99
N THR A 185 3.17 -18.49 -50.22
CA THR A 185 3.24 -17.08 -50.69
C THR A 185 2.95 -16.06 -49.59
N ALA A 186 3.68 -14.95 -49.66
CA ALA A 186 3.52 -13.72 -48.91
C ALA A 186 2.39 -12.84 -49.46
N LEU A 187 1.79 -11.97 -48.62
CA LEU A 187 1.60 -10.53 -48.85
C LEU A 187 0.75 -9.85 -47.74
N ALA A 188 1.24 -8.68 -47.30
CA ALA A 188 0.53 -7.42 -47.02
C ALA A 188 -0.89 -7.40 -46.42
N ASN A 189 -1.07 -6.72 -45.27
CA ASN A 189 -1.67 -5.37 -45.18
C ASN A 189 -2.08 -4.97 -43.75
N THR A 190 -1.58 -3.83 -43.30
CA THR A 190 -2.18 -2.92 -42.31
C THR A 190 -3.21 -2.00 -42.97
N PRO A 191 -4.13 -1.39 -42.19
CA PRO A 191 -4.07 0.06 -41.97
C PRO A 191 -4.19 0.37 -40.45
N ALA A 192 -3.35 1.21 -39.84
CA ALA A 192 -3.19 2.66 -40.00
C ALA A 192 -4.47 3.47 -39.65
N VAL A 193 -4.58 3.89 -38.39
CA VAL A 193 -5.32 5.09 -37.97
C VAL A 193 -4.39 5.95 -37.12
N SER A 194 -4.06 7.12 -37.66
CA SER A 194 -3.28 8.19 -37.05
C SER A 194 -4.21 9.14 -36.27
N GLY A 195 -3.77 9.61 -35.11
CA GLY A 195 -4.37 10.72 -34.38
C GLY A 195 -3.32 11.42 -33.51
N ALA A 196 -2.96 12.63 -33.90
CA ALA A 196 -1.91 13.48 -33.32
C ALA A 196 -2.36 14.19 -32.00
N PRO A 197 -1.42 14.82 -31.25
CA PRO A 197 -1.63 15.24 -29.87
C PRO A 197 -2.08 16.70 -29.73
N VAL A 198 -2.81 16.99 -28.66
CA VAL A 198 -3.05 18.35 -28.17
C VAL A 198 -2.29 18.54 -26.86
N ALA A 199 -1.41 19.53 -26.86
CA ALA A 199 -0.73 20.06 -25.68
C ALA A 199 -1.67 21.00 -24.91
N THR A 200 -1.63 20.91 -23.58
CA THR A 200 -1.93 22.05 -22.70
C THR A 200 -1.08 21.93 -21.44
N ASP A 201 -0.20 22.91 -21.27
CA ASP A 201 0.40 23.37 -20.01
C ASP A 201 -0.64 23.53 -18.90
N THR A 202 -0.32 23.16 -17.65
CA THR A 202 -0.39 24.11 -16.52
C THR A 202 0.39 23.62 -15.28
N ASN A 203 1.25 24.51 -14.78
CA ASN A 203 1.95 24.52 -13.49
C ASN A 203 0.98 24.77 -12.29
N ALA A 204 1.20 24.12 -11.14
CA ALA A 204 1.09 24.68 -9.76
C ALA A 204 1.42 23.62 -8.67
N PRO A 205 1.84 24.01 -7.43
CA PRO A 205 2.80 23.25 -6.63
C PRO A 205 2.19 22.35 -5.54
N ALA A 206 2.79 21.17 -5.32
CA ALA A 206 2.44 20.25 -4.25
C ALA A 206 3.24 20.52 -2.96
N ALA A 207 2.52 20.72 -1.86
CA ALA A 207 3.04 20.83 -0.50
C ALA A 207 3.41 19.44 0.05
N VAL A 208 4.56 19.37 0.74
CA VAL A 208 5.23 18.15 1.17
C VAL A 208 4.60 17.61 2.46
N ALA A 209 3.89 16.48 2.37
CA ALA A 209 3.42 15.71 3.52
C ALA A 209 4.60 15.03 4.25
N ALA A 210 4.57 15.08 5.58
CA ALA A 210 5.61 14.52 6.46
C ALA A 210 5.63 12.96 6.41
N PRO A 211 6.81 12.32 6.57
CA PRO A 211 6.91 10.87 6.59
C PRO A 211 6.31 10.26 7.88
N LEU A 212 5.49 9.23 7.71
CA LEU A 212 4.85 8.44 8.78
C LEU A 212 5.86 7.52 9.51
N PRO A 213 5.61 7.15 10.78
CA PRO A 213 6.52 6.31 11.57
C PRO A 213 6.52 4.84 11.11
N ALA A 214 7.70 4.23 11.04
CA ALA A 214 7.92 2.84 10.59
C ALA A 214 7.08 1.77 11.33
N SER A 215 6.69 2.05 12.58
CA SER A 215 5.84 1.16 13.39
C SER A 215 4.45 0.92 12.79
N GLU A 216 3.94 1.86 11.99
CA GLU A 216 2.61 1.72 11.40
C GLU A 216 2.59 0.75 10.22
N VAL A 217 3.66 0.72 9.41
CA VAL A 217 3.80 -0.24 8.31
C VAL A 217 3.87 -1.68 8.86
N GLU A 218 4.62 -1.88 9.95
CA GLU A 218 4.78 -3.19 10.58
C GLU A 218 3.47 -3.68 11.20
N ARG A 219 2.75 -2.80 11.92
CA ARG A 219 1.41 -3.09 12.45
C ARG A 219 0.42 -3.48 11.35
N ILE A 220 0.44 -2.78 10.22
CA ILE A 220 -0.45 -3.07 9.08
C ILE A 220 -0.10 -4.41 8.42
N ALA A 221 1.19 -4.74 8.30
CA ALA A 221 1.62 -6.04 7.78
C ALA A 221 1.19 -7.19 8.71
N GLU A 222 1.35 -7.06 10.03
CA GLU A 222 0.85 -8.03 11.00
C GLU A 222 -0.67 -8.21 10.90
N LEU A 223 -1.41 -7.10 10.76
CA LEU A 223 -2.86 -7.12 10.61
C LEU A 223 -3.28 -7.89 9.34
N TYR A 224 -2.53 -7.75 8.25
CA TYR A 224 -2.77 -8.50 7.00
C TYR A 224 -2.58 -10.00 7.19
N TYR A 225 -1.47 -10.44 7.78
CA TYR A 225 -1.21 -11.86 8.02
C TYR A 225 -2.23 -12.48 8.99
N ARG A 226 -2.58 -11.78 10.07
CA ARG A 226 -3.62 -12.23 11.00
C ARG A 226 -4.99 -12.35 10.33
N SER A 227 -5.32 -11.43 9.42
CA SER A 227 -6.58 -11.48 8.67
C SER A 227 -6.63 -12.67 7.69
N LEU A 228 -5.49 -13.06 7.12
CA LEU A 228 -5.37 -14.27 6.30
C LEU A 228 -5.60 -15.54 7.11
N GLU A 229 -5.06 -15.63 8.33
CA GLU A 229 -5.30 -16.77 9.24
C GLU A 229 -6.80 -16.91 9.56
N LEU A 230 -7.44 -15.81 10.01
CA LEU A 230 -8.87 -15.78 10.29
C LEU A 230 -9.73 -16.15 9.08
N TYR A 231 -9.31 -15.72 7.87
CA TYR A 231 -9.99 -16.11 6.63
C TYR A 231 -9.89 -17.61 6.36
N GLY A 232 -8.72 -18.21 6.64
CA GLY A 232 -8.49 -19.66 6.53
C GLY A 232 -9.31 -20.47 7.54
N GLU A 233 -9.52 -19.93 8.74
CA GLU A 233 -10.33 -20.54 9.81
C GLU A 233 -11.85 -20.42 9.57
N GLY A 234 -12.26 -19.58 8.62
CA GLY A 234 -13.68 -19.33 8.33
C GLY A 234 -14.30 -18.26 9.21
N GLU A 235 -13.52 -17.53 10.02
CA GLU A 235 -13.96 -16.35 10.76
C GLU A 235 -14.09 -15.12 9.84
N LEU A 236 -15.01 -15.22 8.88
CA LEU A 236 -15.13 -14.29 7.77
C LEU A 236 -15.36 -12.83 8.21
N LEU A 237 -16.13 -12.59 9.26
CA LEU A 237 -16.40 -11.23 9.76
C LEU A 237 -15.16 -10.58 10.38
N ALA A 238 -14.40 -11.32 11.18
CA ALA A 238 -13.17 -10.81 11.81
C ALA A 238 -12.08 -10.59 10.76
N ALA A 239 -11.91 -11.55 9.84
CA ALA A 239 -10.99 -11.42 8.70
C ALA A 239 -11.32 -10.19 7.84
N ARG A 240 -12.61 -9.95 7.55
CA ARG A 240 -13.06 -8.79 6.77
C ARG A 240 -12.64 -7.47 7.43
N GLN A 241 -12.82 -7.36 8.74
CA GLN A 241 -12.50 -6.14 9.47
C GLN A 241 -11.01 -5.81 9.38
N GLY A 242 -10.14 -6.81 9.57
CA GLY A 242 -8.71 -6.62 9.44
C GLY A 242 -8.29 -6.26 8.01
N PHE A 243 -8.82 -6.94 6.97
CA PHE A 243 -8.53 -6.56 5.59
C PHE A 243 -9.01 -5.15 5.20
N VAL A 244 -10.15 -4.69 5.73
CA VAL A 244 -10.62 -3.31 5.52
C VAL A 244 -9.63 -2.30 6.10
N GLU A 245 -9.09 -2.57 7.29
CA GLU A 245 -8.13 -1.69 7.95
C GLU A 245 -6.77 -1.70 7.23
N VAL A 246 -6.30 -2.86 6.73
CA VAL A 246 -5.12 -2.93 5.86
C VAL A 246 -5.35 -2.17 4.56
N ALA A 247 -6.47 -2.37 3.88
CA ALA A 247 -6.80 -1.67 2.64
C ALA A 247 -6.89 -0.15 2.86
N ARG A 248 -7.46 0.28 3.99
CA ARG A 248 -7.57 1.69 4.37
C ARG A 248 -6.22 2.35 4.56
N SER A 249 -5.22 1.62 5.06
CA SER A 249 -3.87 2.17 5.24
C SER A 249 -3.21 2.57 3.92
N GLY A 250 -3.52 1.88 2.80
CA GLY A 250 -2.84 2.05 1.52
C GLY A 250 -1.34 1.70 1.53
N LEU A 251 -0.80 1.23 2.66
CA LEU A 251 0.61 0.93 2.86
C LEU A 251 0.99 -0.48 2.36
N PHE A 252 0.01 -1.36 2.21
CA PHE A 252 0.23 -2.74 1.80
C PHE A 252 -0.11 -2.94 0.31
N GLN A 253 0.91 -3.24 -0.50
CA GLN A 253 0.73 -3.59 -1.92
C GLN A 253 1.02 -5.08 -2.11
N ALA A 254 -0.01 -5.84 -2.45
CA ALA A 254 0.11 -7.23 -2.86
C ALA A 254 -0.18 -7.39 -4.37
N PRO A 255 0.33 -8.45 -5.01
CA PRO A 255 -0.07 -8.83 -6.36
C PRO A 255 -1.59 -8.98 -6.48
N GLU A 256 -2.12 -8.75 -7.69
CA GLU A 256 -3.55 -8.91 -7.98
C GLU A 256 -4.06 -10.30 -7.57
N GLY A 257 -5.24 -10.35 -6.94
CA GLY A 257 -5.81 -11.59 -6.39
C GLY A 257 -5.35 -11.93 -4.97
N ARG A 258 -4.34 -11.24 -4.42
CA ARG A 258 -3.95 -11.31 -3.00
C ARG A 258 -4.05 -9.98 -2.29
N ARG A 259 -4.69 -9.00 -2.90
CA ARG A 259 -4.89 -7.70 -2.28
C ARG A 259 -5.91 -7.79 -1.15
N PRO A 260 -5.74 -7.03 -0.05
CA PRO A 260 -6.73 -6.99 1.03
C PRO A 260 -8.14 -6.65 0.51
N GLU A 261 -8.25 -5.80 -0.52
CA GLU A 261 -9.54 -5.48 -1.16
C GLU A 261 -10.17 -6.67 -1.89
N ASP A 262 -9.37 -7.56 -2.46
CA ASP A 262 -9.88 -8.76 -3.14
C ASP A 262 -10.42 -9.78 -2.12
N TYR A 263 -9.77 -9.89 -0.94
CA TYR A 263 -10.27 -10.71 0.16
C TYR A 263 -11.59 -10.18 0.72
N VAL A 264 -11.76 -8.86 0.88
CA VAL A 264 -13.04 -8.28 1.32
C VAL A 264 -14.18 -8.66 0.37
N ILE A 265 -13.97 -8.57 -0.94
CA ILE A 265 -14.98 -8.95 -1.94
C ILE A 265 -15.28 -10.45 -1.86
N ALA A 266 -14.24 -11.29 -1.74
CA ALA A 266 -14.42 -12.74 -1.62
C ALA A 266 -15.23 -13.12 -0.37
N ILE A 267 -14.97 -12.43 0.76
CA ILE A 267 -15.70 -12.60 2.01
C ILE A 267 -17.17 -12.17 1.85
N ASP A 268 -17.42 -10.98 1.30
CA ASP A 268 -18.79 -10.47 1.14
C ASP A 268 -19.64 -11.40 0.26
N ARG A 269 -19.04 -11.95 -0.81
CA ARG A 269 -19.70 -12.94 -1.67
C ARG A 269 -20.04 -14.23 -0.90
N ARG A 270 -19.13 -14.72 -0.05
CA ARG A 270 -19.38 -15.90 0.80
C ARG A 270 -20.47 -15.65 1.82
N LEU A 271 -20.45 -14.51 2.52
CA LEU A 271 -21.46 -14.16 3.50
C LEU A 271 -22.86 -14.04 2.87
N ALA A 272 -22.96 -13.43 1.69
CA ALA A 272 -24.21 -13.35 0.94
C ALA A 272 -24.75 -14.75 0.53
N ALA A 273 -23.86 -15.65 0.08
CA ALA A 273 -24.25 -17.02 -0.24
C ALA A 273 -24.72 -17.81 0.99
N THR A 274 -24.07 -17.65 2.14
CA THR A 274 -24.49 -18.28 3.40
C THR A 274 -25.86 -17.76 3.86
N GLN A 275 -26.14 -16.46 3.72
CA GLN A 275 -27.45 -15.88 4.04
C GLN A 275 -28.55 -16.41 3.13
N GLN A 276 -28.28 -16.57 1.83
CA GLN A 276 -29.24 -17.16 0.90
C GLN A 276 -29.52 -18.63 1.19
N ALA A 277 -28.51 -19.39 1.62
CA ALA A 277 -28.67 -20.80 2.01
C ALA A 277 -29.45 -20.99 3.32
N GLN A 278 -29.50 -19.97 4.19
CA GLN A 278 -30.25 -19.98 5.45
C GLN A 278 -31.66 -19.38 5.33
N ALA A 279 -32.06 -18.90 4.16
CA ALA A 279 -33.43 -18.45 3.95
C ALA A 279 -34.39 -19.64 4.17
N PRO A 280 -35.36 -19.54 5.10
CA PRO A 280 -36.28 -20.63 5.38
C PRO A 280 -37.06 -20.95 4.12
N VAL A 281 -36.95 -22.21 3.67
CA VAL A 281 -37.74 -22.73 2.56
C VAL A 281 -39.21 -22.48 2.92
N PRO A 282 -39.98 -21.73 2.10
CA PRO A 282 -41.36 -21.46 2.42
C PRO A 282 -42.11 -22.79 2.60
N PRO A 283 -42.91 -22.95 3.66
CA PRO A 283 -43.65 -24.19 3.88
C PRO A 283 -44.55 -24.42 2.67
N GLY A 284 -44.32 -25.56 2.01
CA GLY A 284 -45.09 -25.96 0.83
C GLY A 284 -46.59 -25.99 1.15
N PRO A 285 -47.45 -25.59 0.19
CA PRO A 285 -48.89 -25.59 0.39
C PRO A 285 -49.37 -27.01 0.74
N ALA A 286 -50.18 -27.07 1.80
CA ALA A 286 -50.79 -28.29 2.31
C ALA A 286 -51.52 -29.06 1.18
N VAL A 287 -51.20 -30.34 1.09
CA VAL A 287 -51.83 -31.32 0.22
C VAL A 287 -53.32 -31.46 0.61
N THR A 288 -54.20 -30.93 -0.22
CA THR A 288 -55.63 -31.28 -0.22
C THR A 288 -55.82 -32.61 -1.00
N PRO A 289 -56.60 -33.57 -0.47
CA PRO A 289 -56.88 -34.84 -1.15
C PRO A 289 -57.81 -34.67 -2.38
N PRO A 290 -57.89 -35.68 -3.28
CA PRO A 290 -58.02 -35.47 -4.72
C PRO A 290 -59.46 -35.35 -5.20
N ILE A 291 -59.67 -34.49 -6.21
CA ILE A 291 -60.82 -34.54 -7.12
C ILE A 291 -60.34 -35.19 -8.42
N PRO A 292 -61.03 -36.22 -8.95
CA PRO A 292 -60.62 -36.90 -10.17
C PRO A 292 -61.04 -36.07 -11.38
N VAL A 293 -60.08 -35.49 -12.09
CA VAL A 293 -60.31 -34.94 -13.42
C VAL A 293 -59.25 -35.46 -14.37
N THR A 294 -59.77 -36.08 -15.43
CA THR A 294 -59.14 -36.74 -16.56
C THR A 294 -58.14 -35.82 -17.30
N PRO A 295 -56.95 -36.32 -17.71
CA PRO A 295 -55.95 -35.50 -18.39
C PRO A 295 -56.14 -35.46 -19.91
N PRO A 296 -55.78 -34.35 -20.59
CA PRO A 296 -55.34 -34.37 -21.99
C PRO A 296 -53.81 -34.50 -22.10
N PRO A 297 -53.27 -35.08 -23.19
CA PRO A 297 -51.87 -35.48 -23.30
C PRO A 297 -51.05 -34.47 -24.10
N VAL A 298 -50.01 -33.84 -23.53
CA VAL A 298 -49.01 -33.13 -24.34
C VAL A 298 -47.61 -33.14 -23.69
N ARG A 299 -46.74 -33.95 -24.31
CA ARG A 299 -45.28 -33.81 -24.58
C ARG A 299 -44.26 -33.81 -23.41
N PRO A 300 -43.27 -34.73 -23.46
CA PRO A 300 -42.04 -34.63 -22.67
C PRO A 300 -41.11 -33.59 -23.30
N ALA A 301 -40.80 -32.52 -22.57
CA ALA A 301 -39.63 -31.70 -22.82
C ALA A 301 -38.47 -32.25 -21.98
N GLU A 302 -37.57 -32.89 -22.72
CA GLU A 302 -36.21 -33.28 -22.45
C GLU A 302 -35.46 -32.32 -21.51
N VAL A 303 -34.90 -32.90 -20.45
CA VAL A 303 -34.07 -32.24 -19.44
C VAL A 303 -32.67 -32.09 -20.03
N ALA A 304 -32.30 -30.89 -20.47
CA ALA A 304 -30.92 -30.56 -20.82
C ALA A 304 -30.17 -30.11 -19.55
N PRO A 305 -29.09 -30.79 -19.13
CA PRO A 305 -28.17 -30.25 -18.15
C PRO A 305 -27.22 -29.28 -18.85
N LEU A 306 -27.43 -27.97 -18.65
CA LEU A 306 -26.42 -26.97 -19.02
C LEU A 306 -25.33 -26.96 -17.95
N ALA A 307 -24.30 -27.75 -18.25
CA ALA A 307 -22.98 -27.66 -17.67
C ALA A 307 -22.32 -26.31 -17.99
N GLU A 308 -21.51 -25.87 -17.02
CA GLU A 308 -20.20 -25.26 -17.19
C GLU A 308 -20.05 -24.11 -18.20
N GLY A 309 -19.98 -22.90 -17.63
CA GLY A 309 -19.54 -21.69 -18.31
C GLY A 309 -19.12 -20.61 -17.32
N GLN A 310 -18.35 -20.97 -16.28
CA GLN A 310 -17.56 -19.97 -15.56
C GLN A 310 -16.36 -19.62 -16.43
N THR A 311 -16.57 -18.67 -17.33
CA THR A 311 -15.49 -17.95 -17.99
C THR A 311 -14.65 -17.27 -16.91
N ALA A 312 -13.37 -17.65 -16.85
CA ALA A 312 -12.36 -16.92 -16.10
C ALA A 312 -12.42 -15.42 -16.45
N PRO A 313 -12.24 -14.51 -15.49
CA PRO A 313 -12.13 -13.09 -15.81
C PRO A 313 -10.83 -12.89 -16.59
N GLU A 314 -10.95 -12.83 -17.91
CA GLU A 314 -9.94 -12.27 -18.79
C GLU A 314 -9.63 -10.85 -18.33
N GLN A 315 -8.37 -10.63 -17.93
CA GLN A 315 -7.62 -9.38 -18.09
C GLN A 315 -8.51 -8.12 -18.11
N GLY A 316 -9.16 -7.81 -16.98
CA GLY A 316 -9.86 -6.54 -16.81
C GLY A 316 -8.86 -5.42 -17.01
N GLY A 317 -8.88 -4.81 -18.20
CA GLY A 317 -7.87 -3.87 -18.65
C GLY A 317 -7.70 -2.73 -17.65
N SER A 318 -6.53 -2.09 -17.63
CA SER A 318 -6.14 -1.08 -16.63
C SER A 318 -7.19 0.02 -16.38
N ILE A 319 -8.09 0.28 -17.33
CA ILE A 319 -9.24 1.18 -17.20
C ILE A 319 -10.22 0.73 -16.10
N GLU A 320 -10.51 -0.56 -15.99
CA GLU A 320 -11.42 -1.11 -14.97
C GLU A 320 -10.80 -1.02 -13.58
N ALA A 321 -9.50 -1.33 -13.45
CA ALA A 321 -8.77 -1.16 -12.20
C ALA A 321 -8.74 0.30 -11.72
N ILE A 322 -8.56 1.26 -12.65
CA ILE A 322 -8.60 2.69 -12.35
C ILE A 322 -10.01 3.12 -11.89
N ASN A 323 -11.06 2.66 -12.59
CA ASN A 323 -12.44 2.97 -12.22
C ASN A 323 -12.82 2.36 -10.86
N ARG A 324 -12.39 1.13 -10.57
CA ARG A 324 -12.59 0.47 -9.26
C ARG A 324 -11.89 1.26 -8.15
N ARG A 325 -10.62 1.63 -8.34
CA ARG A 325 -9.88 2.46 -7.37
C ARG A 325 -10.56 3.80 -7.13
N ARG A 326 -11.00 4.48 -8.19
CA ARG A 326 -11.72 5.75 -8.10
C ARG A 326 -13.01 5.61 -7.30
N ASN A 327 -13.80 4.56 -7.53
CA ASN A 327 -15.04 4.31 -6.81
C ASN A 327 -14.80 4.04 -5.32
N ILE A 328 -13.75 3.28 -4.97
CA ILE A 328 -13.36 3.02 -3.57
C ILE A 328 -12.98 4.33 -2.86
N ILE A 329 -12.18 5.19 -3.49
CA ILE A 329 -11.77 6.46 -2.89
C ILE A 329 -12.97 7.40 -2.71
N ARG A 330 -13.88 7.45 -3.69
CA ARG A 330 -15.12 8.23 -3.59
C ARG A 330 -16.01 7.77 -2.44
N SER A 331 -16.28 6.47 -2.35
CA SER A 331 -17.15 5.94 -1.28
C SER A 331 -16.52 6.09 0.12
N HIS A 332 -15.20 5.89 0.24
CA HIS A 332 -14.49 6.13 1.49
C HIS A 332 -14.57 7.61 1.90
N THR A 333 -14.31 8.52 0.97
CA THR A 333 -14.36 9.96 1.26
C THR A 333 -15.76 10.40 1.67
N GLU A 334 -16.78 9.92 0.97
CA GLU A 334 -18.17 10.18 1.33
C GLU A 334 -18.51 9.67 2.75
N ALA A 335 -18.08 8.45 3.09
CA ALA A 335 -18.30 7.88 4.41
C ALA A 335 -17.62 8.70 5.52
N VAL A 336 -16.36 9.12 5.32
CA VAL A 336 -15.62 9.97 6.26
C VAL A 336 -16.30 11.33 6.44
N VAL A 337 -16.70 11.99 5.35
CA VAL A 337 -17.39 13.28 5.41
C VAL A 337 -18.71 13.14 6.16
N ASN A 338 -19.51 12.10 5.87
CA ASN A 338 -20.79 11.89 6.54
C ASN A 338 -20.63 11.59 8.04
N ASP A 339 -19.64 10.77 8.42
CA ASP A 339 -19.32 10.46 9.81
C ASP A 339 -18.87 11.73 10.58
N ALA A 340 -17.96 12.51 9.99
CA ALA A 340 -17.49 13.75 10.60
C ALA A 340 -18.60 14.78 10.78
N LEU A 341 -19.53 14.91 9.81
CA LEU A 341 -20.70 15.77 9.94
C LEU A 341 -21.62 15.32 11.08
N ALA A 342 -21.89 14.02 11.20
CA ALA A 342 -22.72 13.46 12.26
C ALA A 342 -22.09 13.62 13.65
N GLN A 343 -20.77 13.40 13.75
CA GLN A 343 -20.02 13.58 14.99
C GLN A 343 -19.93 15.06 15.38
N ALA A 344 -19.63 15.96 14.44
CA ALA A 344 -19.61 17.40 14.68
C ALA A 344 -20.98 17.89 15.19
N GLN A 345 -22.08 17.41 14.60
CA GLN A 345 -23.42 17.74 15.06
C GLN A 345 -23.68 17.27 16.49
N THR A 346 -23.24 16.05 16.81
CA THR A 346 -23.33 15.49 18.16
C THR A 346 -22.50 16.30 19.16
N SER A 347 -21.26 16.65 18.81
CA SER A 347 -20.36 17.44 19.65
C SER A 347 -20.89 18.87 19.88
N VAL A 348 -21.52 19.50 18.88
CA VAL A 348 -22.21 20.79 19.06
C VAL A 348 -23.34 20.67 20.08
N ALA A 349 -24.16 19.62 20.02
CA ALA A 349 -25.23 19.40 21.00
C ALA A 349 -24.70 19.18 22.43
N GLN A 350 -23.48 18.66 22.56
CA GLN A 350 -22.79 18.47 23.85
C GLN A 350 -21.99 19.70 24.32
N GLY A 351 -21.92 20.77 23.51
CA GLY A 351 -21.10 21.95 23.79
C GLY A 351 -19.59 21.71 23.63
N GLN A 352 -19.19 20.63 22.95
CA GLN A 352 -17.81 20.26 22.67
C GLN A 352 -17.37 20.85 21.31
N PHE A 353 -17.30 22.17 21.21
CA PHE A 353 -17.05 22.85 19.93
C PHE A 353 -15.66 22.55 19.34
N ASP A 354 -14.63 22.45 20.18
CA ASP A 354 -13.27 22.17 19.70
C ASP A 354 -13.18 20.75 19.09
N ALA A 355 -13.79 19.75 19.75
CA ALA A 355 -13.87 18.39 19.19
C ALA A 355 -14.64 18.34 17.87
N ALA A 356 -15.70 19.14 17.71
CA ALA A 356 -16.43 19.25 16.45
C ALA A 356 -15.53 19.81 15.32
N MET A 357 -14.75 20.85 15.62
CA MET A 357 -13.82 21.46 14.67
C MET A 357 -12.70 20.50 14.24
N ASP A 358 -12.13 19.75 15.19
CA ASP A 358 -11.07 18.78 14.89
C ASP A 358 -11.56 17.71 13.91
N ARG A 359 -12.79 17.18 14.10
CA ARG A 359 -13.39 16.20 13.19
C ARG A 359 -13.66 16.76 11.80
N LEU A 360 -14.12 18.00 11.71
CA LEU A 360 -14.34 18.66 10.42
C LEU A 360 -13.02 18.92 9.68
N ALA A 361 -11.97 19.33 10.39
CA ALA A 361 -10.64 19.52 9.83
C ALA A 361 -10.01 18.21 9.33
N GLU A 362 -10.19 17.12 10.07
CA GLU A 362 -9.76 15.79 9.64
C GLU A 362 -10.45 15.35 8.34
N ALA A 363 -11.78 15.50 8.26
CA ALA A 363 -12.53 15.18 7.06
C ALA A 363 -12.14 16.06 5.86
N GLN A 364 -11.85 17.34 6.10
CA GLN A 364 -11.37 18.23 5.04
C GLN A 364 -10.04 17.77 4.45
N ARG A 365 -9.09 17.34 5.30
CA ARG A 365 -7.81 16.78 4.83
C ARG A 365 -8.01 15.56 3.93
N VAL A 366 -8.95 14.68 4.27
CA VAL A 366 -9.28 13.50 3.43
C VAL A 366 -9.89 13.91 2.09
N VAL A 367 -10.75 14.93 2.07
CA VAL A 367 -11.34 15.47 0.83
C VAL A 367 -10.26 16.09 -0.08
N GLU A 368 -9.31 16.82 0.50
CA GLU A 368 -8.17 17.41 -0.20
C GLU A 368 -7.24 16.32 -0.77
N GLU A 369 -6.93 15.28 0.00
CA GLU A 369 -6.13 14.14 -0.46
C GLU A 369 -6.82 13.37 -1.60
N ALA A 370 -8.14 13.26 -1.56
CA ALA A 370 -8.95 12.57 -2.56
C ALA A 370 -9.36 13.43 -3.77
N GLN A 371 -8.94 14.70 -3.84
CA GLN A 371 -9.41 15.69 -4.83
C GLN A 371 -9.35 15.16 -6.28
N PHE A 372 -8.23 14.54 -6.66
CA PHE A 372 -8.03 14.01 -8.01
C PHE A 372 -9.02 12.89 -8.37
N TYR A 373 -9.42 12.08 -7.39
CA TYR A 373 -10.30 10.91 -7.60
C TYR A 373 -11.78 11.27 -7.51
N LEU A 374 -12.14 12.26 -6.68
CA LEU A 374 -13.50 12.77 -6.58
C LEU A 374 -13.96 13.39 -7.91
N GLY A 375 -13.09 14.20 -8.51
CA GLY A 375 -13.49 15.11 -9.58
C GLY A 375 -14.08 16.41 -9.01
N GLU A 376 -14.16 17.42 -9.86
CA GLU A 376 -14.42 18.80 -9.42
C GLU A 376 -15.77 18.98 -8.71
N GLU A 377 -16.82 18.36 -9.22
CA GLU A 377 -18.17 18.52 -8.68
C GLU A 377 -18.31 17.91 -7.27
N LEU A 378 -17.88 16.66 -7.09
CA LEU A 378 -17.93 16.01 -5.78
C LEU A 378 -17.02 16.71 -4.76
N TYR A 379 -15.83 17.16 -5.20
CA TYR A 379 -14.93 17.94 -4.36
C TYR A 379 -15.58 19.24 -3.87
N ARG A 380 -16.15 20.04 -4.79
CA ARG A 380 -16.88 21.27 -4.44
C ARG A 380 -18.02 20.98 -3.47
N GLN A 381 -18.79 19.92 -3.73
CA GLN A 381 -19.91 19.54 -2.89
C GLN A 381 -19.48 19.17 -1.45
N HIS A 382 -18.46 18.31 -1.29
CA HIS A 382 -17.97 17.93 0.04
C HIS A 382 -17.38 19.13 0.79
N THR A 383 -16.57 19.94 0.11
CA THR A 383 -15.97 21.15 0.69
C THR A 383 -17.06 22.12 1.17
N GLN A 384 -18.09 22.34 0.35
CA GLN A 384 -19.22 23.21 0.73
C GLN A 384 -19.96 22.68 1.96
N ARG A 385 -20.24 21.37 2.05
CA ARG A 385 -20.91 20.78 3.22
C ARG A 385 -20.07 20.94 4.50
N LEU A 386 -18.76 20.71 4.42
CA LEU A 386 -17.84 20.86 5.55
C LEU A 386 -17.74 22.33 6.01
N ASN A 387 -17.67 23.27 5.08
CA ASN A 387 -17.65 24.70 5.39
C ASN A 387 -18.95 25.15 6.06
N GLN A 388 -20.11 24.74 5.53
CA GLN A 388 -21.41 25.05 6.13
C GLN A 388 -21.53 24.51 7.57
N MET A 389 -20.99 23.32 7.84
CA MET A 389 -20.99 22.77 9.19
C MET A 389 -20.02 23.51 10.11
N THR A 390 -18.85 23.91 9.59
CA THR A 390 -17.87 24.72 10.32
C THR A 390 -18.47 26.06 10.76
N GLU A 391 -19.18 26.75 9.87
CA GLU A 391 -19.90 28.00 10.17
C GLU A 391 -20.93 27.78 11.29
N LYS A 392 -21.74 26.71 11.21
CA LYS A 392 -22.71 26.36 12.26
C LYS A 392 -22.07 26.10 13.63
N VAL A 393 -20.92 25.44 13.67
CA VAL A 393 -20.17 25.19 14.92
C VAL A 393 -19.71 26.51 15.53
N GLN A 394 -19.20 27.43 14.71
CA GLN A 394 -18.74 28.76 15.17
C GLN A 394 -19.92 29.62 15.67
N GLU A 395 -21.04 29.62 14.96
CA GLU A 395 -22.26 30.31 15.40
C GLU A 395 -22.76 29.78 16.74
N ALA A 396 -22.82 28.46 16.90
CA ALA A 396 -23.25 27.83 18.15
C ALA A 396 -22.30 28.15 19.32
N ARG A 397 -20.99 28.23 19.07
CA ARG A 397 -20.00 28.67 20.06
C ARG A 397 -20.22 30.12 20.48
N ALA A 398 -20.38 31.03 19.51
CA ALA A 398 -20.62 32.45 19.78
C ALA A 398 -21.91 32.67 20.59
N GLU A 399 -22.97 31.92 20.29
CA GLU A 399 -24.22 31.97 21.03
C GLU A 399 -24.06 31.45 22.46
N ARG A 400 -23.31 30.36 22.66
CA ARG A 400 -22.99 29.84 23.99
C ARG A 400 -22.21 30.84 24.84
N ASP A 401 -21.24 31.53 24.24
CA ASP A 401 -20.43 32.54 24.92
C ASP A 401 -21.29 33.75 25.34
N ARG A 402 -22.21 34.20 24.47
CA ARG A 402 -23.18 35.26 24.83
C ARG A 402 -24.04 34.86 26.02
N GLN A 403 -24.55 33.63 26.04
CA GLN A 403 -25.35 33.13 27.16
C GLN A 403 -24.56 33.09 28.47
N LEU A 404 -23.28 32.72 28.43
CA LEU A 404 -22.42 32.72 29.62
C LEU A 404 -22.14 34.13 30.15
N VAL A 405 -21.93 35.10 29.25
CA VAL A 405 -21.75 36.50 29.64
C VAL A 405 -23.03 37.06 30.28
N GLU A 406 -24.19 36.80 29.68
CA GLU A 406 -25.48 37.25 30.22
C GLU A 406 -25.77 36.60 31.57
N LYS A 407 -25.49 35.30 31.74
CA LYS A 407 -25.62 34.64 33.03
C LYS A 407 -24.73 35.26 34.10
N ARG A 408 -23.45 35.51 33.79
CA ARG A 408 -22.52 36.17 34.74
C ARG A 408 -23.01 37.56 35.12
N ARG A 409 -23.62 38.29 34.19
CA ARG A 409 -24.22 39.61 34.46
C ARG A 409 -25.39 39.51 35.42
N GLN A 410 -26.26 38.51 35.23
CA GLN A 410 -27.40 38.24 36.13
C GLN A 410 -26.91 37.84 37.52
N ASP A 411 -25.95 36.92 37.61
CA ASP A 411 -25.37 36.46 38.88
C ASP A 411 -24.72 37.62 39.65
N ALA A 412 -23.99 38.51 38.96
CA ALA A 412 -23.40 39.70 39.57
C ALA A 412 -24.45 40.69 40.08
N ALA A 413 -25.55 40.88 39.34
CA ALA A 413 -26.65 41.73 39.77
C ALA A 413 -27.38 41.16 41.01
N VAL A 414 -27.57 39.84 41.06
CA VAL A 414 -28.13 39.15 42.24
C VAL A 414 -27.21 39.32 43.45
N ALA A 415 -25.91 39.07 43.31
CA ALA A 415 -24.94 39.23 44.39
C ALA A 415 -24.90 40.67 44.94
N GLN A 416 -24.99 41.68 44.07
CA GLN A 416 -25.07 43.09 44.51
C GLN A 416 -26.36 43.39 45.29
N ASN A 417 -27.49 42.83 44.87
CA ASN A 417 -28.76 42.98 45.59
C ASN A 417 -28.71 42.31 46.96
N GLU A 418 -28.10 41.13 47.08
CA GLU A 418 -27.92 40.44 48.36
C GLU A 418 -27.05 41.26 49.33
N LEU A 419 -25.93 41.82 48.85
CA LEU A 419 -25.08 42.70 49.66
C LEU A 419 -25.83 43.94 50.16
N ARG A 420 -26.72 44.50 49.33
CA ARG A 420 -27.53 45.67 49.71
C ARG A 420 -28.62 45.34 50.74
N VAL A 421 -29.10 44.10 50.80
CA VAL A 421 -30.10 43.66 51.79
C VAL A 421 -29.47 43.34 53.16
N GLN A 422 -28.17 43.02 53.18
CA GLN A 422 -27.45 42.68 54.41
C GLN A 422 -26.88 43.89 55.17
N ALA A 423 -26.74 45.04 54.51
CA ALA A 423 -26.31 46.31 55.10
C ALA A 423 -27.50 47.11 55.61
#